data_AF-A0A7W9LGY1-F1
#
_entry.id   AF-A0A7W9LGY1-F1
#
_cell.length_a   1.000
_cell.length_b   1.000
_cell.length_c   1.000
_cell.angle_alpha   90.00
_cell.angle_beta   90.00
_cell.angle_gamma   90.00
#
_symmetry.space_group_name_H-M   'P 1'
#
loop_
_entity.id
_entity.type
_entity.pdbx_description
1 polymer ?
#
loop_
_entity_poly.entity_id
_entity_poly.type
_entity_poly.pdbx_seq_one_letter_code
_entity_poly.pdbx_strand_id
1 'polypeptide(L)'
;MERSGDAVDSYHRYPEDMRLLADAGLNSYRFGLEWARIEPEPGEYSRAALAHYRRMIDTAPPRTSSTPVPTPGPAGPSPARHSPPPPAAKRRSPK
;
A
#
# COMPACT_ATOMS: atom_id res chain seq x y z
N MET A 1 18.09 -0.93 -15.66
CA MET A 1 16.62 -0.85 -15.48
C MET A 1 16.16 0.45 -16.10
N GLU A 2 15.21 0.40 -17.01
CA GLU A 2 14.62 1.59 -17.65
C GLU A 2 13.59 2.24 -16.71
N ARG A 3 13.51 3.57 -16.71
CA ARG A 3 12.52 4.32 -15.91
C ARG A 3 11.19 4.41 -16.67
N SER A 4 10.09 4.27 -15.96
CA SER A 4 8.74 4.33 -16.55
C SER A 4 8.30 5.73 -17.02
N GLY A 5 9.04 6.79 -16.68
CA GLY A 5 8.64 8.17 -16.97
C GLY A 5 7.30 8.53 -16.29
N ASP A 6 6.47 9.31 -16.99
CA ASP A 6 5.17 9.78 -16.48
C ASP A 6 4.04 8.74 -16.62
N ALA A 7 4.33 7.58 -17.23
CA ALA A 7 3.31 6.61 -17.62
C ALA A 7 2.16 7.28 -18.41
N VAL A 8 0.92 7.19 -17.90
CA VAL A 8 -0.26 7.88 -18.46
C VAL A 8 -0.78 9.01 -17.57
N ASP A 9 0.00 9.41 -16.55
CA ASP A 9 -0.30 10.49 -15.62
C ASP A 9 -1.62 10.36 -14.83
N SER A 10 -2.04 9.12 -14.51
CA SER A 10 -3.25 8.89 -13.71
C SER A 10 -3.17 9.52 -12.30
N TYR A 11 -1.95 9.81 -11.81
CA TYR A 11 -1.75 10.53 -10.54
C TYR A 11 -2.37 11.93 -10.55
N HIS A 12 -2.45 12.61 -11.69
CA HIS A 12 -3.13 13.91 -11.78
C HIS A 12 -4.49 13.83 -12.48
N ARG A 13 -4.70 12.81 -13.31
CA ARG A 13 -5.85 12.69 -14.23
C ARG A 13 -6.95 11.72 -13.78
N TYR A 14 -6.86 11.18 -12.57
CA TYR A 14 -7.88 10.28 -12.04
C TYR A 14 -9.32 10.83 -12.04
N PRO A 15 -9.60 12.14 -11.89
CA PRO A 15 -10.97 12.64 -12.00
C PRO A 15 -11.55 12.45 -13.41
N GLU A 16 -10.75 12.75 -14.44
CA GLU A 16 -11.14 12.56 -15.83
C GLU A 16 -11.28 11.06 -16.16
N ASP A 17 -10.35 10.23 -15.69
CA ASP A 17 -10.40 8.77 -15.87
C ASP A 17 -11.70 8.20 -15.29
N MET A 18 -12.06 8.59 -14.06
CA MET A 18 -13.30 8.13 -13.40
C MET A 18 -14.55 8.61 -14.13
N ARG A 19 -14.56 9.85 -14.63
CA ARG A 19 -15.69 10.37 -15.43
C ARG A 19 -15.86 9.58 -16.72
N LEU A 20 -14.79 9.35 -17.47
CA LEU A 20 -14.84 8.60 -18.73
C LEU A 20 -15.37 7.17 -18.53
N LEU A 21 -14.95 6.52 -17.44
CA LEU A 21 -15.43 5.16 -17.12
C LEU A 21 -16.90 5.16 -16.69
N ALA A 22 -17.34 6.18 -15.93
CA ALA A 22 -18.75 6.33 -15.58
C ALA A 22 -19.62 6.61 -16.82
N ASP A 23 -19.16 7.47 -17.74
CA ASP A 23 -19.83 7.77 -19.01
C ASP A 23 -19.93 6.53 -19.90
N ALA A 24 -18.95 5.63 -19.82
CA ALA A 24 -18.96 4.33 -20.49
C ALA A 24 -19.84 3.27 -19.78
N GLY A 25 -20.52 3.63 -18.68
CA GLY A 25 -21.43 2.75 -17.96
C GLY A 25 -20.75 1.81 -16.95
N LEU A 26 -19.46 2.00 -16.65
CA LEU A 26 -18.78 1.24 -15.60
C LEU A 26 -19.12 1.80 -14.22
N ASN A 27 -19.32 0.91 -13.26
CA ASN A 27 -19.70 1.24 -11.89
C ASN A 27 -18.58 1.00 -10.87
N SER A 28 -17.37 0.71 -11.33
CA SER A 28 -16.25 0.38 -10.45
C SER A 28 -14.94 0.95 -10.98
N TYR A 29 -14.17 1.58 -10.10
CA TYR A 29 -12.81 2.03 -10.40
C TYR A 29 -11.83 1.44 -9.39
N ARG A 30 -10.96 0.54 -9.86
CA ARG A 30 -9.96 -0.14 -9.04
C ARG A 30 -8.59 0.47 -9.32
N PHE A 31 -7.87 0.84 -8.26
CA PHE A 31 -6.53 1.41 -8.35
C PHE A 31 -5.63 0.91 -7.21
N GLY A 32 -4.32 1.00 -7.42
CA GLY A 32 -3.30 0.63 -6.45
C GLY A 32 -2.94 1.79 -5.51
N LEU A 33 -2.60 1.45 -4.26
CA LEU A 33 -1.94 2.37 -3.34
C LEU A 33 -0.43 2.14 -3.40
N GLU A 34 0.32 3.15 -3.82
CA GLU A 34 1.77 3.03 -3.99
C GLU A 34 2.47 3.22 -2.65
N TRP A 35 2.94 2.10 -2.07
CA TRP A 35 3.60 2.12 -0.77
C TRP A 35 4.83 3.03 -0.76
N ALA A 36 5.63 3.04 -1.83
CA ALA A 36 6.79 3.93 -1.96
C ALA A 36 6.44 5.43 -1.92
N ARG A 37 5.16 5.80 -2.11
CA ARG A 37 4.68 7.18 -1.91
C ARG A 37 4.15 7.39 -0.49
N ILE A 38 3.49 6.37 0.06
CA ILE A 38 2.89 6.41 1.40
C ILE A 38 3.96 6.40 2.50
N GLU A 39 4.97 5.55 2.34
CA GLU A 39 6.13 5.39 3.22
C GLU A 39 7.40 5.38 2.35
N PRO A 40 7.92 6.56 1.95
CA PRO A 40 9.10 6.66 1.10
C PRO A 40 10.36 6.08 1.77
N GLU A 41 10.46 6.25 3.08
CA GLU A 41 11.50 5.65 3.93
C GLU A 41 10.84 4.91 5.09
N PRO A 42 11.42 3.80 5.59
CA PRO A 42 10.83 3.03 6.68
C PRO A 42 10.54 3.88 7.92
N GLY A 43 9.29 3.90 8.36
CA GLY A 43 8.77 4.69 9.47
C GLY A 43 8.35 6.12 9.10
N GLU A 44 8.61 6.59 7.88
CA GLU A 44 8.31 7.96 7.44
C GLU A 44 7.06 8.00 6.55
N TYR A 45 5.91 8.36 7.13
CA TYR A 45 4.64 8.41 6.40
C TYR A 45 4.36 9.77 5.76
N SER A 46 4.11 9.77 4.45
CA SER A 46 3.73 10.97 3.69
C SER A 46 2.25 11.31 3.86
N ARG A 47 1.97 12.35 4.66
CA ARG A 47 0.62 12.92 4.80
C ARG A 47 0.06 13.43 3.47
N ALA A 48 0.93 13.95 2.59
CA ALA A 48 0.54 14.44 1.28
C ALA A 48 0.04 13.30 0.37
N ALA A 49 0.72 12.15 0.37
CA ALA A 49 0.30 10.97 -0.39
C ALA A 49 -1.03 10.40 0.14
N LEU A 50 -1.17 10.29 1.48
CA LEU A 50 -2.43 9.86 2.10
C LEU A 50 -3.60 10.80 1.74
N ALA A 51 -3.38 12.11 1.79
CA ALA A 51 -4.39 13.09 1.41
C ALA A 51 -4.74 13.02 -0.09
N HIS A 52 -3.76 12.72 -0.94
CA HIS A 52 -4.00 12.48 -2.37
C HIS A 52 -4.91 11.27 -2.60
N TYR A 53 -4.59 10.11 -2.02
CA TYR A 53 -5.44 8.92 -2.14
C TYR A 53 -6.84 9.10 -1.53
N ARG A 54 -6.95 9.89 -0.45
CA ARG A 54 -8.25 10.27 0.11
C ARG A 54 -9.08 11.06 -0.92
N ARG A 55 -8.48 12.06 -1.58
CA ARG A 55 -9.15 12.83 -2.64
C ARG A 55 -9.55 11.96 -3.83
N MET A 56 -8.73 10.98 -4.21
CA MET A 56 -9.10 10.02 -5.25
C MET A 56 -10.38 9.26 -4.88
N ILE A 57 -10.47 8.74 -3.66
CA ILE A 57 -11.67 8.03 -3.17
C ILE A 57 -12.88 8.98 -3.17
N ASP A 58 -12.71 10.21 -2.68
CA ASP A 58 -13.79 11.19 -2.59
C ASP A 58 -14.27 11.70 -3.97
N THR A 59 -13.49 11.51 -5.03
CA THR A 59 -13.82 11.90 -6.41
C THR A 59 -14.72 10.87 -7.10
N ALA A 60 -14.85 9.66 -6.54
CA ALA A 60 -15.69 8.61 -7.12
C ALA A 60 -17.14 9.10 -7.31
N PRO A 61 -17.72 8.98 -8.53
CA PRO A 61 -19.10 9.36 -8.78
C PRO A 61 -20.07 8.58 -7.87
N PRO A 62 -21.26 9.12 -7.53
CA PRO A 62 -22.19 8.49 -6.58
C PRO A 62 -22.64 7.06 -6.92
N ARG A 63 -22.51 6.64 -8.19
CA ARG A 63 -22.88 5.30 -8.69
C ARG A 63 -21.67 4.36 -8.85
N THR A 64 -20.48 4.83 -8.52
CA THR A 64 -19.22 4.11 -8.74
C THR A 64 -18.64 3.65 -7.41
N SER A 65 -18.38 2.35 -7.28
CA SER A 65 -17.59 1.81 -6.17
C SER A 65 -16.10 1.98 -6.46
N SER A 66 -15.39 2.67 -5.57
CA SER A 66 -13.94 2.80 -5.63
C SER A 66 -13.29 1.89 -4.59
N THR A 67 -12.62 0.84 -5.05
CA THR A 67 -11.97 -0.15 -4.17
C THR A 67 -10.45 0.04 -4.26
N PRO A 68 -9.81 0.64 -3.23
CA PRO A 68 -8.35 0.75 -3.20
C PRO A 68 -7.72 -0.62 -2.90
N VAL A 69 -6.67 -0.97 -3.64
CA VAL A 69 -5.89 -2.18 -3.39
C VAL A 69 -4.53 -1.79 -2.82
N PRO A 70 -4.20 -2.16 -1.57
CA PRO A 70 -2.89 -1.89 -1.01
C PRO A 70 -1.84 -2.75 -1.72
N THR A 71 -0.77 -2.11 -2.20
CA THR A 71 0.39 -2.80 -2.75
C THR A 71 1.36 -3.10 -1.59
N PRO A 72 1.93 -4.32 -1.48
CA PRO A 72 2.85 -4.64 -0.38
C PRO A 72 4.07 -3.72 -0.40
N GLY A 73 4.40 -3.15 0.76
CA GLY A 73 5.62 -2.38 0.97
C GLY A 73 6.87 -3.27 0.92
N PRO A 74 8.07 -2.65 0.86
CA PRO A 74 9.32 -3.39 1.02
C PRO A 74 9.28 -4.15 2.35
N ALA A 75 9.76 -5.40 2.36
CA ALA A 75 9.84 -6.18 3.58
C ALA A 75 10.74 -5.45 4.59
N GLY A 76 10.13 -4.80 5.57
CA GLY A 76 10.85 -4.27 6.73
C GLY A 76 11.62 -5.40 7.43
N PRO A 77 12.67 -5.08 8.22
CA PRO A 77 13.41 -6.09 8.94
C PRO A 77 12.43 -6.91 9.80
N SER A 78 12.38 -8.21 9.53
CA SER A 78 11.59 -9.16 10.32
C SER A 78 11.98 -9.01 11.78
N PRO A 79 11.03 -8.78 12.73
CA PRO A 79 11.38 -8.71 14.13
C PRO A 79 12.08 -10.03 14.48
N ALA A 80 13.33 -9.94 14.93
CA ALA A 80 14.11 -11.10 15.31
C ALA A 80 13.24 -11.97 16.22
N ARG A 81 12.90 -13.18 15.74
CA ARG A 81 12.18 -14.16 16.54
C ARG A 81 13.05 -14.39 17.78
N HIS A 82 12.66 -13.83 18.91
CA HIS A 82 13.23 -14.22 20.19
C HIS A 82 12.81 -15.66 20.43
N SER A 83 13.64 -16.60 19.97
CA SER A 83 13.54 -17.99 20.39
C SER A 83 13.76 -18.00 21.91
N PRO A 84 12.82 -18.56 22.70
CA PRO A 84 13.05 -18.71 24.12
C PRO A 84 14.31 -19.58 24.34
N PRO A 85 15.15 -19.26 25.34
CA PRO A 85 16.33 -20.05 25.63
C PRO A 85 15.93 -21.50 25.95
N PRO A 86 16.69 -22.51 25.51
CA PRO A 86 16.39 -23.90 25.80
C PRO A 86 16.39 -24.13 27.33
N PRO A 87 15.50 -25.00 27.85
CA PRO A 87 15.45 -25.27 29.28
C PRO A 87 16.77 -25.86 29.77
N ALA A 88 17.25 -25.35 30.91
CA ALA A 88 18.52 -25.75 31.50
C ALA A 88 18.56 -27.27 31.75
N ALA A 89 19.58 -27.94 31.19
CA ALA A 89 19.81 -29.36 31.40
C ALA A 89 20.11 -29.64 32.87
N LYS A 90 19.23 -30.40 33.54
CA LYS A 90 19.48 -30.88 34.91
C LYS A 90 20.68 -31.83 34.89
N ARG A 91 21.82 -31.39 35.41
CA ARG A 91 22.97 -32.25 35.72
C ARG A 91 22.52 -33.28 36.76
N ARG A 92 22.42 -34.55 36.36
CA ARG A 92 22.36 -35.68 37.29
C ARG A 92 23.75 -35.90 37.87
N SER A 93 23.89 -35.75 39.19
CA SER A 93 25.09 -36.14 39.93
C SER A 93 25.17 -37.68 40.01
N PRO A 94 26.35 -38.30 39.84
CA PRO A 94 26.52 -39.73 40.10
C PRO A 94 26.56 -40.00 41.60
N LYS A 95 26.11 -41.20 41.98
CA LYS A 95 26.11 -41.76 43.34
C LYS A 95 27.46 -42.35 43.68
#